data_AF-A0A815EGZ7-F1
#
_entry.id   AF-A0A815EGZ7-F1
#
_cell.length_a   1.000
_cell.length_b   1.000
_cell.length_c   1.000
_cell.angle_alpha   90.00
_cell.angle_beta   90.00
_cell.angle_gamma   90.00
#
_symmetry.space_group_name_H-M   'P 1'
#
loop_
_entity.id
_entity.type
_entity.pdbx_description
1 polymer ?
#
loop_
_entity_poly.entity_id
_entity_poly.type
_entity_poly.pdbx_seq_one_letter_code
_entity_poly.pdbx_strand_id
1 'polypeptide(L)'
;MNNFTIIIETPFTQQLQPYSVAIDNGLIKGSDIRVYRILDGREIEVKSTGDFIVQNSDSNYQVILKLQAPSTIGLYVLPFSYKTTKL
;
A
#
# COMPACT_ATOMS: atom_id res chain seq x y z
N MET A 1 -12.93 19.34 -3.30
CA MET A 1 -12.73 18.20 -4.23
C MET A 1 -13.01 16.93 -3.47
N ASN A 2 -13.84 16.04 -4.01
CA ASN A 2 -14.05 14.73 -3.39
C ASN A 2 -12.83 13.85 -3.68
N ASN A 3 -12.35 13.17 -2.66
CA ASN A 3 -11.26 12.21 -2.80
C ASN A 3 -11.84 10.83 -2.56
N PHE A 4 -11.48 9.88 -3.41
CA PHE A 4 -11.70 8.49 -3.14
C PHE A 4 -10.52 7.96 -2.31
N THR A 5 -10.83 7.10 -1.33
CA THR A 5 -9.84 6.48 -0.46
C THR A 5 -10.00 4.96 -0.50
N ILE A 6 -8.91 4.25 -0.78
CA ILE A 6 -8.79 2.80 -0.58
C ILE A 6 -7.87 2.56 0.61
N ILE A 7 -8.28 1.67 1.50
CA ILE A 7 -7.42 1.13 2.55
C ILE A 7 -7.22 -0.36 2.26
N ILE A 8 -5.97 -0.76 2.13
CA ILE A 8 -5.54 -2.16 2.08
C ILE A 8 -4.94 -2.46 3.44
N GLU A 9 -5.60 -3.31 4.21
CA GLU A 9 -5.14 -3.78 5.50
C GLU A 9 -4.94 -5.28 5.43
N THR A 10 -3.72 -5.73 5.65
CA THR A 10 -3.45 -7.15 5.84
C THR A 10 -3.71 -7.52 7.31
N PRO A 11 -4.31 -8.70 7.58
CA PRO A 11 -4.66 -9.09 8.93
C PRO A 11 -3.41 -9.38 9.79
N PHE A 12 -3.56 -9.26 11.11
CA PHE A 12 -2.62 -9.85 12.06
C PHE A 12 -2.55 -11.36 11.79
N THR A 13 -1.44 -11.83 11.23
CA THR A 13 -1.29 -13.24 10.90
C THR A 13 -1.05 -14.04 12.18
N GLN A 14 -1.81 -15.11 12.41
CA GLN A 14 -1.57 -16.03 13.55
C GLN A 14 -0.16 -16.63 13.52
N GLN A 15 0.43 -16.73 12.33
CA GLN A 15 1.86 -16.99 12.15
C GLN A 15 2.62 -15.67 12.09
N LEU A 16 3.48 -15.45 13.08
CA LEU A 16 4.36 -14.29 13.21
C LEU A 16 5.51 -14.34 12.18
N GLN A 17 5.19 -14.20 10.90
CA GLN A 17 6.15 -14.30 9.80
C GLN A 17 6.21 -13.01 8.98
N PRO A 18 7.40 -12.43 8.74
CA PRO A 18 7.54 -11.24 7.91
C PRO A 18 7.10 -11.47 6.46
N TYR A 19 6.45 -10.47 5.88
CA TYR A 19 6.06 -10.45 4.46
C TYR A 19 6.12 -9.03 3.90
N SER A 20 5.94 -8.92 2.57
CA SER A 20 5.89 -7.65 1.87
C SER A 20 4.66 -7.58 0.97
N VAL A 21 4.11 -6.37 0.84
CA VAL A 21 3.10 -6.01 -0.16
C VAL A 21 3.76 -5.10 -1.19
N ALA A 22 3.57 -5.40 -2.47
CA ALA A 22 4.03 -4.58 -3.57
C ALA A 22 2.84 -4.04 -4.37
N ILE A 23 2.87 -2.73 -4.66
CA ILE A 23 1.96 -2.05 -5.58
C ILE A 23 2.76 -1.62 -6.81
N ASP A 24 2.22 -1.88 -8.00
CA ASP A 24 2.79 -1.38 -9.25
C ASP A 24 2.78 0.15 -9.27
N ASN A 25 3.98 0.74 -9.34
CA ASN A 25 4.16 2.19 -9.34
C ASN A 25 3.79 2.80 -10.70
N GLY A 26 3.71 2.03 -11.78
CA GLY A 26 3.30 2.52 -13.10
C GLY A 26 1.88 3.11 -13.12
N LEU A 27 1.01 2.67 -12.21
CA LEU A 27 -0.36 3.17 -12.06
C LEU A 27 -0.45 4.44 -11.18
N ILE A 28 0.58 4.69 -10.38
CA ILE A 28 0.68 5.82 -9.43
C ILE A 28 1.54 6.94 -10.03
N LYS A 29 2.60 6.58 -10.75
CA LYS A 29 3.56 7.50 -11.34
C LYS A 29 2.89 8.29 -12.47
N GLY A 30 2.72 9.59 -12.24
CA GLY A 30 2.08 10.50 -13.18
C GLY A 30 0.56 10.66 -12.99
N SER A 31 -0.01 9.98 -11.99
CA SER A 31 -1.37 10.26 -11.50
C SER A 31 -1.32 11.09 -10.21
N ASP A 32 -2.41 11.77 -9.88
CA ASP A 32 -2.56 12.52 -8.61
C ASP A 32 -2.84 11.60 -7.40
N ILE A 33 -2.41 10.33 -7.47
CA ILE A 33 -2.60 9.33 -6.42
C ILE A 33 -1.49 9.50 -5.38
N ARG A 34 -1.90 9.63 -4.12
CA ARG A 34 -0.98 9.61 -2.97
C ARG A 34 -1.10 8.30 -2.22
N VAL A 35 0.03 7.69 -1.90
CA VAL A 35 0.09 6.45 -1.14
C VAL A 35 0.71 6.74 0.22
N TYR A 36 0.04 6.26 1.26
CA TYR A 36 0.48 6.39 2.64
C TYR A 36 0.62 5.01 3.27
N ARG A 37 1.69 4.80 4.04
CA ARG A 37 1.82 3.69 4.98
C ARG A 37 1.28 4.14 6.33
N ILE A 38 0.41 3.35 6.93
CA ILE A 38 -0.06 3.60 8.30
C ILE A 38 0.74 2.74 9.28
N LEU A 39 1.58 3.36 10.11
CA LEU A 39 2.35 2.71 11.17
C LEU A 39 1.93 3.29 12.51
N ASP A 40 1.54 2.44 13.47
CA ASP A 40 1.09 2.87 14.81
C ASP A 40 0.04 3.99 14.77
N GLY A 41 -0.89 3.90 13.82
CA GLY A 41 -1.96 4.89 13.60
C GLY A 41 -1.53 6.19 12.91
N ARG A 42 -0.26 6.31 12.49
CA ARG A 42 0.26 7.51 11.81
C ARG A 42 0.42 7.28 10.32
N GLU A 43 -0.01 8.26 9.52
CA GLU A 43 0.15 8.26 8.06
C GLU A 43 1.53 8.78 7.66
N ILE A 44 2.28 7.97 6.90
CA ILE A 44 3.58 8.32 6.34
C ILE A 44 3.46 8.24 4.83
N GLU A 45 3.68 9.35 4.13
CA GLU A 45 3.65 9.36 2.67
C GLU A 45 4.79 8.51 2.09
N VAL A 46 4.45 7.57 1.22
CA VAL A 46 5.40 6.69 0.57
C VAL A 46 5.62 7.15 -0.87
N LYS A 47 6.87 7.38 -1.21
CA LYS A 47 7.30 7.73 -2.58
C LYS A 47 8.20 6.62 -3.10
N SER A 48 8.02 6.21 -4.34
CA SER A 48 8.93 5.29 -5.02
C SER A 48 9.42 5.89 -6.33
N THR A 49 10.72 5.72 -6.57
CA THR A 49 11.38 6.04 -7.85
C THR A 49 11.48 4.82 -8.77
N GLY A 50 11.25 3.61 -8.25
CA GLY A 50 11.28 2.36 -9.00
C GLY A 50 9.92 1.95 -9.56
N ASP A 51 9.84 0.75 -10.15
CA ASP A 51 8.62 0.24 -10.78
C ASP A 51 7.56 -0.23 -9.78
N PHE A 52 7.92 -0.41 -8.51
CA PHE A 52 7.01 -0.85 -7.45
C PHE A 52 7.16 0.00 -6.18
N ILE A 53 6.06 0.17 -5.45
CA ILE A 53 6.06 0.56 -4.05
C ILE A 53 6.00 -0.72 -3.23
N VAL A 54 7.10 -1.08 -2.58
CA VAL A 54 7.20 -2.28 -1.74
C VAL A 54 7.19 -1.87 -0.28
N GLN A 55 6.30 -2.47 0.51
CA GLN A 55 6.14 -2.18 1.94
C GLN A 55 6.20 -3.48 2.74
N ASN A 56 7.11 -3.52 3.70
CA ASN A 56 7.28 -4.66 4.58
C ASN A 56 6.31 -4.59 5.74
N SER A 57 5.96 -5.77 6.26
CA SER A 57 5.20 -5.90 7.49
C SER A 57 5.93 -5.24 8.66
N ASP A 58 5.19 -4.57 9.54
CA ASP A 58 5.72 -4.02 10.79
C ASP A 58 5.92 -5.11 11.87
N SER A 59 6.24 -4.70 13.10
CA SER A 59 6.44 -5.61 14.24
C SER A 59 5.20 -6.41 14.63
N ASN A 60 4.02 -5.99 14.19
CA ASN A 60 2.76 -6.71 14.38
C ASN A 60 2.43 -7.60 13.18
N TYR A 61 3.37 -7.78 12.24
CA TYR A 61 3.17 -8.52 11.01
C TYR A 61 2.00 -7.98 10.19
N GLN A 62 1.85 -6.65 10.16
CA GLN A 62 0.79 -5.97 9.44
C GLN A 62 1.35 -5.04 8.36
N VAL A 63 0.59 -4.88 7.27
CA VAL A 63 0.76 -3.83 6.26
C VAL A 63 -0.59 -3.15 6.03
N ILE A 64 -0.68 -1.88 6.43
CA ILE A 64 -1.78 -0.98 6.15
C ILE A 64 -1.29 0.09 5.16
N LEU A 65 -1.92 0.13 3.99
CA LEU A 65 -1.71 1.15 2.96
C LEU A 65 -3.00 1.91 2.72
N LYS A 66 -2.88 3.23 2.62
CA LYS A 66 -3.98 4.13 2.29
C LYS A 66 -3.65 4.84 0.98
N LEU A 67 -4.50 4.67 -0.01
CA LEU A 67 -4.39 5.33 -1.30
C LEU A 67 -5.45 6.42 -1.36
N GLN A 68 -5.04 7.65 -1.66
CA GLN A 68 -5.93 8.78 -1.85
C GLN A 68 -5.81 9.27 -3.27
N ALA A 69 -6.93 9.47 -3.94
CA ALA A 69 -6.95 9.89 -5.33
C ALA A 69 -8.16 10.79 -5.64
N PRO A 70 -8.07 11.65 -6.68
CA PRO A 70 -9.19 12.51 -7.07
C PRO A 70 -10.38 11.68 -7.55
N SER A 71 -11.60 12.02 -7.11
CA SER A 71 -12.81 11.28 -7.50
C SER A 71 -13.19 11.37 -8.99
N THR A 72 -12.42 12.09 -9.81
CA THR A 72 -12.65 12.26 -11.25
C THR A 72 -12.10 11.11 -12.10
N ILE A 73 -11.39 10.15 -11.50
CA ILE A 73 -10.85 8.96 -12.19
C ILE A 73 -11.91 7.85 -12.19
N GLY A 74 -12.26 7.35 -13.38
CA GLY A 74 -13.39 6.43 -13.59
C GLY A 74 -13.14 4.95 -13.27
N LEU A 75 -11.88 4.50 -13.17
CA LEU A 75 -11.53 3.12 -12.79
C LEU A 75 -10.15 3.06 -12.16
N TYR A 76 -10.06 2.47 -10.96
CA TYR A 76 -8.80 2.09 -10.32
C TYR A 76 -8.66 0.56 -10.35
N VAL A 77 -7.65 0.06 -11.06
CA VAL A 77 -7.21 -1.34 -10.94
C VAL A 77 -5.95 -1.32 -10.09
N LEU A 78 -5.93 -2.06 -8.98
CA LEU A 78 -4.75 -2.16 -8.12
C LEU A 78 -4.25 -3.61 -8.14
N PRO A 79 -3.33 -3.96 -9.05
CA PRO A 79 -2.65 -5.24 -8.99
C PRO A 79 -1.72 -5.23 -7.77
N PHE A 80 -1.92 -6.18 -6.85
CA PHE A 80 -1.05 -6.38 -5.71
C PHE A 80 -0.53 -7.82 -5.69
N SER A 81 0.72 -7.98 -5.25
CA SER A 81 1.34 -9.28 -5.00
C SER A 81 1.72 -9.41 -3.53
N TYR A 82 1.49 -10.60 -2.98
CA TYR A 82 1.87 -10.97 -1.62
C TYR A 82 2.96 -12.04 -1.67
N LYS A 83 4.05 -11.83 -0.93
CA LYS A 83 5.14 -12.80 -0.80
C LYS A 83 5.53 -12.98 0.67
N THR A 84 5.41 -14.22 1.16
CA THR A 84 5.99 -14.64 2.44
C THR A 84 7.46 -14.97 2.28
N THR A 85 8.30 -14.53 3.20
CA THR A 85 9.69 -14.97 3.28
C THR A 85 9.76 -16.09 4.31
N LYS A 86 9.79 -17.36 3.90
CA LYS A 86 10.07 -18.45 4.86
C LYS A 86 11.52 -18.29 5.31
N LEU A 87 11.73 -18.23 6.63
CA LEU A 87 13.05 -18.38 7.24
C LEU A 87 13.57 -19.79 7.02
#